data_AF-A0A258GEB7-F1
#
_entry.id   AF-A0A258GEB7-F1
#
_cell.length_a   1.000
_cell.length_b   1.000
_cell.length_c   1.000
_cell.angle_alpha   90.00
_cell.angle_beta   90.00
_cell.angle_gamma   90.00
#
_symmetry.space_group_name_H-M   'P 1'
#
loop_
_entity.id
_entity.type
_entity.pdbx_description
1 polymer ?
#
loop_
_entity_poly.entity_id
_entity_poly.type
_entity_poly.pdbx_seq_one_letter_code
_entity_poly.pdbx_strand_id
1 'polypeptide(L)'
;MTYVVTENCINCKYQDCVTVCPVDCFYEGENFLVIHPEECIDCGVCEPECPADAIRADTEPGLEPWLAINAKYADIWPNITEIGRVPPDAEEWNGKPGKAGLLITGAAPAEPHAQKPIYEPGEMPGDAAVEHYEVDGATVPFPEAKDPAKMVRLDPLDTEESDGFEVDGLRVNN
;
A
#
# COMPACT_ATOMS: atom_id res chain seq x y z
N MET A 1 -19.68 3.85 10.20
CA MET A 1 -19.19 4.59 9.03
C MET A 1 -17.70 4.72 9.24
N THR A 2 -16.95 4.52 8.18
CA THR A 2 -15.48 4.55 8.19
C THR A 2 -15.01 5.16 6.88
N TYR A 3 -13.75 5.53 6.83
CA TYR A 3 -13.07 5.80 5.58
C TYR A 3 -12.39 4.54 5.08
N VAL A 4 -12.26 4.41 3.76
CA VAL A 4 -11.59 3.31 3.08
C VAL A 4 -10.58 3.85 2.09
N VAL A 5 -9.44 3.17 1.98
CA VAL A 5 -8.46 3.44 0.92
C VAL A 5 -8.84 2.65 -0.33
N THR A 6 -8.82 3.31 -1.49
CA THR A 6 -9.22 2.76 -2.80
C THR A 6 -8.03 2.63 -3.74
N GLU A 7 -8.24 2.06 -4.93
CA GLU A 7 -7.15 1.69 -5.88
C GLU A 7 -6.15 2.80 -6.18
N ASN A 8 -6.53 4.07 -6.11
CA ASN A 8 -5.60 5.13 -6.49
C ASN A 8 -4.41 5.26 -5.51
N CYS A 9 -4.47 4.65 -4.32
CA CYS A 9 -3.32 4.59 -3.41
C CYS A 9 -2.23 3.60 -3.87
N ILE A 10 -2.60 2.57 -4.64
CA ILE A 10 -1.69 1.50 -5.07
C ILE A 10 -0.49 2.11 -5.83
N ASN A 11 0.74 1.77 -5.46
CA ASN A 11 1.99 2.37 -6.00
C ASN A 11 2.18 3.89 -5.78
N CYS A 12 1.20 4.62 -5.22
CA CYS A 12 1.36 6.03 -4.86
C CYS A 12 1.96 6.18 -3.46
N LYS A 13 1.36 5.56 -2.44
CA LYS A 13 1.81 5.57 -1.03
C LYS A 13 2.40 6.91 -0.54
N TYR A 14 1.70 8.03 -0.78
CA TYR A 14 2.14 9.36 -0.33
C TYR A 14 2.19 9.50 1.21
N GLN A 15 1.30 8.80 1.92
CA GLN A 15 1.29 8.67 3.39
C GLN A 15 1.03 9.96 4.21
N ASP A 16 0.74 11.12 3.59
CA ASP A 16 0.36 12.35 4.30
C ASP A 16 -0.82 12.12 5.27
N CYS A 17 -1.78 11.28 4.84
CA CYS A 17 -2.95 10.87 5.62
C CYS A 17 -2.63 10.22 6.98
N VAL A 18 -1.44 9.61 7.13
CA VAL A 18 -1.02 8.94 8.37
C VAL A 18 -0.84 9.95 9.49
N THR A 19 -0.25 11.10 9.21
CA THR A 19 0.09 12.11 10.24
C THR A 19 -1.11 12.86 10.80
N VAL A 20 -2.24 12.80 10.09
CA VAL A 20 -3.46 13.53 10.46
C VAL A 20 -4.52 12.64 11.09
N CYS A 21 -4.27 11.32 11.16
CA CYS A 21 -5.21 10.39 11.76
C CYS A 21 -5.16 10.50 13.29
N PRO A 22 -6.23 10.92 13.98
CA PRO A 22 -6.21 11.13 15.43
C PRO A 22 -6.17 9.83 16.25
N VAL A 23 -6.36 8.68 15.61
CA VAL A 23 -6.44 7.35 16.22
C VAL A 23 -5.48 6.35 15.57
N ASP A 24 -4.57 6.84 14.71
CA ASP A 24 -3.50 6.02 14.10
C ASP A 24 -3.98 4.73 13.41
N CYS A 25 -5.15 4.72 12.79
CA CYS A 25 -5.75 3.49 12.23
C CYS A 25 -5.23 3.08 10.85
N PHE A 26 -4.00 3.44 10.47
CA PHE A 26 -3.39 3.11 9.18
C PHE A 26 -2.47 1.90 9.27
N TYR A 27 -2.55 1.03 8.26
CA TYR A 27 -1.78 -0.21 8.17
C TYR A 27 -1.13 -0.34 6.79
N GLU A 28 0.11 -0.82 6.74
CA GLU A 28 0.96 -0.71 5.56
C GLU A 28 1.25 -2.06 4.88
N GLY A 29 0.84 -2.16 3.61
CA GLY A 29 1.23 -3.22 2.69
C GLY A 29 2.42 -2.80 1.84
N GLU A 30 2.91 -3.72 1.01
CA GLU A 30 4.09 -3.48 0.17
C GLU A 30 3.90 -2.25 -0.75
N ASN A 31 2.76 -2.16 -1.44
CA ASN A 31 2.44 -1.06 -2.36
C ASN A 31 1.10 -0.36 -2.10
N PHE A 32 0.48 -0.57 -0.93
CA PHE A 32 -0.83 -0.02 -0.58
C PHE A 32 -0.94 0.29 0.92
N LEU A 33 -1.88 1.16 1.29
CA LEU A 33 -2.27 1.44 2.68
C LEU A 33 -3.71 1.03 2.89
N VAL A 34 -4.06 0.67 4.12
CA VAL A 34 -5.46 0.44 4.52
C VAL A 34 -5.79 1.17 5.81
N ILE A 35 -7.08 1.50 5.98
CA ILE A 35 -7.67 2.04 7.20
C ILE A 35 -8.39 0.92 7.93
N HIS A 36 -8.14 0.73 9.22
CA HIS A 36 -8.88 -0.24 10.02
C HIS A 36 -10.31 0.26 10.30
N PRO A 37 -11.36 -0.42 9.80
CA PRO A 37 -12.72 0.10 9.85
C PRO A 37 -13.31 0.13 11.26
N GLU A 38 -12.88 -0.77 12.15
CA GLU A 38 -13.33 -0.78 13.55
C GLU A 38 -12.61 0.25 14.44
N GLU A 39 -11.43 0.74 14.04
CA GLU A 39 -10.66 1.74 14.79
C GLU A 39 -10.96 3.16 14.30
N CYS A 40 -11.34 3.30 13.03
CA CYS A 40 -11.71 4.59 12.44
C CYS A 40 -12.90 5.21 13.19
N ILE A 41 -12.73 6.47 13.59
CA ILE A 41 -13.76 7.25 14.29
C ILE A 41 -14.55 8.19 13.37
N ASP A 42 -14.47 8.00 12.05
CA ASP A 42 -15.23 8.77 11.05
C ASP A 42 -15.02 10.30 11.13
N CYS A 43 -13.77 10.73 11.38
CA CYS A 43 -13.45 12.17 11.51
C CYS A 43 -13.25 12.89 10.17
N GLY A 44 -12.95 12.17 9.09
CA GLY A 44 -12.78 12.71 7.73
C GLY A 44 -11.54 13.57 7.49
N VAL A 45 -10.63 13.69 8.45
CA VAL A 45 -9.44 14.56 8.30
C VAL A 45 -8.44 14.00 7.30
N CYS A 46 -8.36 12.68 7.14
CA CYS A 46 -7.41 12.03 6.23
C CYS A 46 -7.78 12.13 4.76
N GLU A 47 -9.07 12.29 4.43
CA GLU A 47 -9.56 12.34 3.05
C GLU A 47 -8.93 13.48 2.22
N PRO A 48 -9.02 14.76 2.63
CA PRO A 48 -8.48 15.88 1.84
C PRO A 48 -6.94 15.92 1.82
N GLU A 49 -6.29 15.20 2.72
CA GLU A 49 -4.82 15.20 2.85
C GLU A 49 -4.16 14.20 1.88
N CYS A 50 -4.92 13.28 1.28
CA CYS A 50 -4.36 12.33 0.32
C CYS A 50 -4.12 13.01 -1.04
N PRO A 51 -2.86 13.17 -1.52
CA PRO A 51 -2.59 13.80 -2.82
C PRO A 51 -3.12 12.99 -4.02
N ALA A 52 -3.30 11.68 -3.82
CA ALA A 52 -3.90 10.79 -4.79
C ALA A 52 -5.43 10.76 -4.72
N ASP A 53 -6.06 11.50 -3.80
CA ASP A 53 -7.52 11.45 -3.65
C ASP A 53 -8.05 10.00 -3.54
N ALA A 54 -7.34 9.17 -2.76
CA ALA A 54 -7.54 7.72 -2.69
C ALA A 54 -8.33 7.26 -1.46
N ILE A 55 -8.89 8.18 -0.69
CA ILE A 55 -9.61 7.89 0.55
C ILE A 55 -11.05 8.37 0.37
N ARG A 56 -12.02 7.51 0.69
CA ARG A 56 -13.45 7.80 0.53
C ARG A 56 -14.26 7.31 1.71
N ALA A 57 -15.44 7.88 1.93
CA ALA A 57 -16.35 7.40 2.96
C ALA A 57 -16.99 6.07 2.52
N ASP A 58 -17.08 5.08 3.40
CA ASP A 58 -17.66 3.75 3.13
C ASP A 58 -19.15 3.80 2.72
N THR A 59 -19.80 4.94 2.92
CA THR A 59 -21.18 5.20 2.50
C THR A 59 -21.33 5.53 1.02
N GLU A 60 -20.24 5.81 0.31
CA GLU A 60 -20.26 5.99 -1.13
C GLU A 60 -20.52 4.65 -1.85
N PRO A 61 -21.32 4.64 -2.93
CA PRO A 61 -21.70 3.42 -3.62
C PRO A 61 -20.50 2.77 -4.33
N GLY A 62 -20.40 1.44 -4.29
CA GLY A 62 -19.39 0.67 -5.01
C GLY A 62 -18.07 0.45 -4.24
N LEU A 63 -18.01 0.90 -2.98
CA LEU A 63 -16.83 0.75 -2.13
C LEU A 63 -16.84 -0.51 -1.25
N GLU A 64 -17.87 -1.34 -1.34
CA GLU A 64 -17.98 -2.58 -0.57
C GLU A 64 -16.76 -3.51 -0.73
N PRO A 65 -16.18 -3.67 -1.93
CA PRO A 65 -14.93 -4.44 -2.09
C PRO A 65 -13.74 -3.81 -1.37
N TRP A 66 -13.62 -2.48 -1.43
CA TRP A 66 -12.53 -1.75 -0.78
C TRP A 66 -12.66 -1.81 0.74
N LEU A 67 -13.87 -1.75 1.28
CA LEU A 67 -14.12 -1.96 2.70
C LEU A 67 -13.64 -3.35 3.14
N ALA A 68 -13.94 -4.40 2.36
CA ALA A 68 -13.48 -5.76 2.68
C ALA A 68 -11.95 -5.91 2.61
N ILE A 69 -11.31 -5.28 1.62
CA ILE A 69 -9.84 -5.23 1.50
C ILE A 69 -9.24 -4.52 2.72
N ASN A 70 -9.76 -3.34 3.07
CA ASN A 70 -9.26 -2.55 4.18
C ASN A 70 -9.38 -3.30 5.51
N ALA A 71 -10.55 -3.89 5.79
CA ALA A 71 -10.78 -4.73 6.95
C ALA A 71 -9.79 -5.90 7.04
N LYS A 72 -9.66 -6.67 5.95
CA LYS A 72 -8.82 -7.86 5.92
C LYS A 72 -7.34 -7.54 6.15
N TYR A 73 -6.83 -6.52 5.47
CA TYR A 73 -5.40 -6.23 5.52
C TYR A 73 -5.00 -5.46 6.77
N ALA A 74 -5.92 -4.70 7.39
CA ALA A 74 -5.66 -4.05 8.66
C ALA A 74 -5.39 -5.07 9.80
N ASP A 75 -6.00 -6.26 9.74
CA ASP A 75 -5.76 -7.34 10.72
C ASP A 75 -4.36 -7.99 10.61
N ILE A 76 -3.68 -7.85 9.46
CA ILE A 76 -2.47 -8.64 9.16
C ILE A 76 -1.24 -7.81 8.78
N TRP A 77 -1.42 -6.57 8.34
CA TRP A 77 -0.32 -5.65 8.03
C TRP A 77 0.13 -4.90 9.29
N PRO A 78 1.36 -4.37 9.32
CA PRO A 78 1.82 -3.55 10.42
C PRO A 78 1.06 -2.21 10.47
N ASN A 79 0.72 -1.78 11.69
CA ASN A 79 0.24 -0.43 11.97
C ASN A 79 1.38 0.59 11.78
N ILE A 80 1.07 1.77 11.25
CA ILE A 80 2.03 2.87 11.07
C ILE A 80 1.50 4.19 11.66
N THR A 81 2.39 4.93 12.32
CA THR A 81 2.09 6.23 12.96
C THR A 81 2.93 7.38 12.41
N GLU A 82 3.87 7.08 11.51
CA GLU A 82 4.80 8.04 10.92
C GLU A 82 4.84 7.88 9.39
N ILE A 83 5.31 8.91 8.69
CA ILE A 83 5.46 8.86 7.22
C ILE A 83 6.73 8.08 6.88
N GLY A 84 6.56 7.02 6.11
CA GLY A 84 7.58 6.22 5.46
C GLY A 84 8.12 6.85 4.17
N ARG A 85 8.70 6.00 3.33
CA ARG A 85 9.26 6.45 2.05
C ARG A 85 8.17 6.49 0.99
N VAL A 86 7.91 7.69 0.46
CA VAL A 86 7.09 7.85 -0.74
C VAL A 86 7.86 7.27 -1.95
N PRO A 87 7.23 6.40 -2.76
CA PRO A 87 7.80 5.92 -4.02
C PRO A 87 8.23 7.09 -4.94
N PRO A 88 9.42 7.05 -5.55
CA PRO A 88 9.90 8.14 -6.41
C PRO A 88 9.04 8.33 -7.67
N ASP A 89 8.32 7.30 -8.07
CA ASP A 89 7.38 7.25 -9.20
C ASP A 89 5.91 7.44 -8.78
N ALA A 90 5.63 7.82 -7.52
CA ALA A 90 4.27 8.00 -7.01
C ALA A 90 3.41 8.91 -7.89
N GLU A 91 3.97 10.04 -8.34
CA GLU A 91 3.29 10.99 -9.22
C GLU A 91 2.93 10.38 -10.58
N GLU A 92 3.77 9.46 -11.09
CA GLU A 92 3.46 8.76 -12.33
C GLU A 92 2.27 7.80 -12.17
N TRP A 93 2.00 7.33 -10.96
CA TRP A 93 0.90 6.40 -10.67
C TRP A 93 -0.41 7.10 -10.29
N ASN A 94 -0.37 8.39 -9.97
CA ASN A 94 -1.56 9.13 -9.56
C ASN A 94 -2.59 9.21 -10.70
N GLY A 95 -3.81 8.71 -10.45
CA GLY A 95 -4.94 8.76 -11.37
C GLY A 95 -4.87 7.74 -12.51
N LYS A 96 -3.88 6.84 -12.55
CA LYS A 96 -3.87 5.74 -13.52
C LYS A 96 -4.98 4.73 -13.20
N PRO A 97 -5.76 4.27 -14.19
CA PRO A 97 -6.81 3.28 -13.97
C PRO A 97 -6.26 1.86 -13.84
N GLY A 98 -7.07 0.94 -13.33
CA GLY A 98 -6.76 -0.50 -13.32
C GLY A 98 -5.65 -0.88 -12.34
N LYS A 99 -5.42 -0.05 -11.33
CA LYS A 99 -4.36 -0.27 -10.34
C LYS A 99 -4.75 -1.36 -9.34
N ALA A 100 -6.05 -1.64 -9.18
CA ALA A 100 -6.53 -2.79 -8.42
C ALA A 100 -5.82 -4.10 -8.81
N GLY A 101 -5.56 -4.30 -10.12
CA GLY A 101 -4.81 -5.43 -10.68
C GLY A 101 -3.31 -5.50 -10.29
N LEU A 102 -2.79 -4.48 -9.61
CA LEU A 102 -1.39 -4.38 -9.20
C LEU A 102 -1.21 -4.49 -7.68
N LEU A 103 -2.28 -4.70 -6.90
CA LEU A 103 -2.19 -4.79 -5.45
C LEU A 103 -1.33 -5.99 -5.02
N ILE A 104 -0.31 -5.72 -4.19
CA ILE A 104 0.52 -6.75 -3.56
C ILE A 104 -0.04 -7.00 -2.15
N THR A 105 -0.40 -8.24 -1.87
CA THR A 105 -1.07 -8.64 -0.60
C THR A 105 -0.10 -8.88 0.56
N GLY A 106 1.20 -8.80 0.28
CA GLY A 106 2.26 -8.84 1.27
C GLY A 106 2.28 -7.61 2.18
N ALA A 107 2.56 -7.84 3.46
CA ALA A 107 2.82 -6.77 4.42
C ALA A 107 4.07 -5.99 4.01
N ALA A 108 4.12 -4.69 4.34
CA ALA A 108 5.36 -3.92 4.19
C ALA A 108 6.50 -4.59 4.99
N PRO A 109 7.74 -4.60 4.46
CA PRO A 109 8.88 -5.13 5.18
C PRO A 109 9.02 -4.40 6.52
N ALA A 110 9.29 -5.16 7.59
CA ALA A 110 9.25 -4.71 8.99
C ALA A 110 10.34 -3.69 9.40
N GLU A 111 11.02 -3.03 8.46
CA GLU A 111 12.01 -2.02 8.79
C GLU A 111 11.38 -0.62 8.82
N PRO A 112 11.49 0.11 9.95
CA PRO A 112 10.80 1.37 10.17
C PRO A 112 11.56 2.46 9.44
N HIS A 113 10.94 3.14 8.47
CA HIS A 113 11.46 4.44 7.99
C HIS A 113 12.96 4.46 7.61
N ALA A 114 13.55 3.29 7.33
CA ALA A 114 14.99 3.15 7.13
C ALA A 114 15.29 3.59 5.71
N GLN A 115 15.91 4.76 5.62
CA GLN A 115 16.47 5.33 4.40
C GLN A 115 17.21 4.23 3.62
N LYS A 116 16.62 3.72 2.54
CA LYS A 116 17.42 3.04 1.50
C LYS A 116 18.20 4.12 0.73
N PRO A 117 19.42 3.79 0.27
CA PRO A 117 20.46 4.77 -0.05
C PRO A 117 19.95 5.79 -1.06
N ILE A 118 20.31 7.04 -0.80
CA ILE A 118 20.23 8.11 -1.77
C ILE A 118 21.03 7.62 -2.99
N TYR A 119 20.36 7.21 -4.07
CA TYR A 119 21.03 7.17 -5.35
C TYR A 119 21.27 8.63 -5.71
N GLU A 120 22.54 9.06 -5.71
CA GLU A 120 22.85 10.36 -6.28
C GLU A 120 22.43 10.35 -7.77
N PRO A 121 21.79 11.42 -8.27
CA PRO A 121 21.36 11.46 -9.67
C PRO A 121 22.55 11.22 -10.62
N GLY A 122 22.66 10.02 -11.19
CA GLY A 122 23.71 9.69 -12.15
C GLY A 122 24.34 8.29 -12.04
N GLU A 123 24.12 7.53 -10.96
CA GLU A 123 24.66 6.16 -10.85
C GLU A 123 23.59 5.11 -11.12
N MET A 124 23.64 4.51 -12.32
CA MET A 124 22.92 3.28 -12.59
C MET A 124 23.63 2.11 -11.89
N PRO A 125 22.91 1.21 -11.19
CA PRO A 125 23.56 0.07 -10.56
C PRO A 125 24.00 -0.92 -11.65
N GLY A 126 25.28 -0.84 -11.99
CA GLY A 126 25.99 -1.96 -12.62
C GLY A 126 26.24 -3.02 -11.56
N ASP A 127 25.55 -4.15 -11.69
CA ASP A 127 25.92 -5.51 -11.26
C ASP A 127 26.42 -5.76 -9.82
N ALA A 128 26.38 -4.79 -8.89
CA ALA A 128 26.79 -5.02 -7.51
C ALA A 128 25.64 -5.64 -6.70
N ALA A 129 25.57 -6.97 -6.68
CA ALA A 129 24.79 -7.72 -5.71
C ALA A 129 25.33 -7.42 -4.30
N VAL A 130 24.64 -6.57 -3.56
CA VAL A 130 24.96 -6.28 -2.16
C VAL A 130 24.33 -7.40 -1.32
N GLU A 131 25.15 -8.26 -0.72
CA GLU A 131 24.68 -9.46 0.01
C GLU A 131 24.33 -9.17 1.49
N HIS A 132 24.70 -8.00 2.01
CA HIS A 132 24.52 -7.60 3.42
C HIS A 132 24.38 -6.07 3.56
N TYR A 133 23.85 -5.57 4.69
CA TYR A 133 23.88 -4.15 5.08
C TYR A 133 24.48 -3.96 6.48
N GLU A 134 25.01 -2.78 6.80
CA GLU A 134 25.59 -2.48 8.12
C GLU A 134 24.67 -1.58 8.95
N VAL A 135 24.44 -1.95 10.21
CA VAL A 135 23.69 -1.17 11.20
C VAL A 135 24.51 -1.09 12.49
N ASP A 136 24.82 0.13 12.96
CA ASP A 136 25.62 0.37 14.18
C ASP A 136 26.94 -0.43 14.27
N GLY A 137 27.59 -0.64 13.13
CA GLY A 137 28.84 -1.40 13.01
C GLY A 137 28.65 -2.93 13.01
N ALA A 138 27.41 -3.42 12.95
CA ALA A 138 27.09 -4.84 12.78
C ALA A 138 26.64 -5.11 11.34
N THR A 139 27.23 -6.13 10.71
CA THR A 139 26.82 -6.63 9.40
C THR A 139 25.59 -7.52 9.53
N VAL A 140 24.51 -7.14 8.86
CA VAL A 140 23.21 -7.82 8.85
C VAL A 140 22.99 -8.44 7.47
N PRO A 141 22.75 -9.76 7.36
CA PRO A 141 22.45 -10.40 6.08
C PRO A 141 21.09 -9.95 5.54
N PHE A 142 20.95 -9.86 4.21
CA PHE A 142 19.64 -9.68 3.61
C PHE A 142 18.70 -10.81 4.06
N PRO A 143 17.48 -10.50 4.52
CA PRO A 143 16.51 -11.55 4.77
C PRO A 143 16.18 -12.24 3.45
N GLU A 144 16.44 -13.55 3.36
CA GLU A 144 15.92 -14.36 2.26
C GLU A 144 14.41 -14.16 2.18
N ALA A 145 13.90 -13.80 0.99
CA ALA A 145 12.47 -13.63 0.75
C ALA A 145 11.75 -14.90 1.21
N LYS A 146 11.00 -14.82 2.32
CA LYS A 146 10.46 -16.02 2.97
C LYS A 146 9.39 -16.75 2.15
N ASP A 147 8.89 -16.18 1.06
CA ASP A 147 8.13 -16.93 0.05
C ASP A 147 7.93 -16.12 -1.26
N PRO A 148 8.71 -16.35 -2.33
CA PRO A 148 8.50 -15.69 -3.62
C PRO A 148 7.20 -16.13 -4.33
N ALA A 149 6.43 -17.09 -3.78
CA ALA A 149 5.17 -17.57 -4.34
C ALA A 149 3.95 -16.66 -4.07
N LYS A 150 4.10 -15.56 -3.32
CA LYS A 150 2.98 -14.65 -2.95
C LYS A 150 2.80 -13.43 -3.86
N MET A 151 3.45 -13.38 -5.02
CA MET A 151 2.96 -12.55 -6.12
C MET A 151 1.67 -13.18 -6.66
N VAL A 152 0.52 -12.88 -6.04
CA VAL A 152 -0.77 -13.28 -6.60
C VAL A 152 -0.96 -12.45 -7.87
N ARG A 153 -0.74 -13.08 -9.02
CA ARG A 153 -1.17 -12.51 -10.30
C ARG A 153 -2.70 -12.48 -10.24
N LEU A 154 -3.27 -11.29 -10.17
CA LEU A 154 -4.71 -11.10 -10.29
C LEU A 154 -5.06 -11.48 -11.72
N ASP A 155 -5.63 -12.68 -11.90
CA ASP A 155 -6.02 -13.15 -13.22
C ASP A 155 -7.15 -12.23 -13.72
N PRO A 156 -7.01 -11.60 -14.91
CA PRO A 156 -8.12 -10.92 -15.56
C PRO A 156 -9.25 -11.94 -15.71
N LEU A 157 -10.44 -11.66 -15.19
CA LEU A 157 -11.55 -12.59 -15.31
C LEU A 157 -11.89 -12.73 -16.81
N ASP A 158 -11.66 -13.92 -17.37
CA ASP A 158 -12.01 -14.32 -18.74
C ASP A 158 -13.54 -14.45 -18.90
N THR A 159 -14.28 -13.36 -18.72
CA THR A 159 -15.66 -13.25 -19.14
C THR A 159 -15.85 -11.92 -19.86
N GLU A 160 -16.46 -11.95 -21.05
CA GLU A 160 -16.60 -10.84 -22.01
C GLU A 160 -17.39 -9.60 -21.49
N GLU A 161 -17.53 -9.42 -20.17
CA GLU A 161 -18.28 -8.35 -19.53
C GLU A 161 -17.81 -7.99 -18.08
N SER A 162 -16.58 -8.31 -17.67
CA SER A 162 -16.12 -8.03 -16.30
C SER A 162 -14.99 -7.00 -16.23
N ASP A 163 -15.37 -5.73 -16.07
CA ASP A 163 -14.49 -4.65 -15.63
C ASP A 163 -14.14 -4.84 -14.13
N GLY A 164 -13.44 -5.92 -13.75
CA GLY A 164 -13.16 -6.19 -12.35
C GLY A 164 -11.98 -7.15 -12.10
N PHE A 165 -11.42 -7.08 -10.90
CA PHE A 165 -10.26 -7.82 -10.42
C PHE A 165 -10.62 -8.65 -9.19
N GLU A 166 -10.00 -9.81 -8.99
CA GLU A 166 -10.21 -10.65 -7.79
C GLU A 166 -8.99 -10.64 -6.87
N VAL A 167 -9.05 -9.93 -5.75
CA VAL A 167 -7.99 -9.84 -4.73
C VAL A 167 -8.26 -10.85 -3.61
N ASP A 168 -7.48 -11.94 -3.56
CA ASP A 168 -7.63 -13.01 -2.55
C ASP A 168 -9.09 -13.48 -2.35
N GLY A 169 -9.83 -13.66 -3.45
CA GLY A 169 -11.25 -14.06 -3.44
C GLY A 169 -12.26 -12.91 -3.25
N LEU A 170 -11.80 -11.66 -3.12
CA LEU A 170 -12.66 -10.47 -3.08
C LEU A 170 -12.74 -9.84 -4.48
N ARG A 171 -13.96 -9.70 -5.02
CA ARG A 171 -14.19 -9.06 -6.32
C ARG A 171 -14.22 -7.55 -6.19
N VAL A 172 -13.33 -6.86 -6.89
CA VAL A 172 -13.24 -5.40 -7.01
C VAL A 172 -13.67 -5.03 -8.42
N ASN A 173 -14.76 -4.28 -8.56
CA ASN A 173 -15.15 -3.73 -9.85
C ASN A 173 -14.39 -2.43 -10.11
N ASN A 174 -14.13 -2.13 -11.38
CA ASN A 174 -13.55 -0.88 -11.88
C ASN A 174 -14.61 0.22 -11.93
#